data_AF-A0A535D0G8-F1
#
_entry.id   AF-A0A535D0G8-F1
#
_cell.length_a   1.000
_cell.length_b   1.000
_cell.length_c   1.000
_cell.angle_alpha   90.00
_cell.angle_beta   90.00
_cell.angle_gamma   90.00
#
_symmetry.space_group_name_H-M   'P 1'
#
loop_
_entity.id
_entity.type
_entity.pdbx_description
1 polymer ?
#
loop_
_entity_poly.entity_id
_entity_poly.type
_entity_poly.pdbx_seq_one_letter_code
_entity_poly.pdbx_strand_id
1 'polypeptide(L)' 'MPAPEQPSFERDVRPLFRELDVDSMSWLLDLTQRDQVAEHADSIVTQLEIGSMPCDGSWDEEQVALFRQWVAAGCPE' A
#
# COMPACT_ATOMS: atom_id res chain seq x y z
N MET A 1 2.55 27.17 -5.52
CA MET A 1 2.75 26.20 -4.42
C MET A 1 3.19 24.92 -5.09
N PRO A 2 4.39 24.36 -4.80
CA PRO A 2 4.74 23.06 -5.36
C PRO A 2 3.67 22.07 -4.91
N ALA A 3 3.15 21.26 -5.83
CA ALA A 3 2.24 20.18 -5.48
C ALA A 3 2.93 19.33 -4.41
N PRO A 4 2.26 18.94 -3.32
CA PRO A 4 2.86 18.02 -2.37
C PRO A 4 3.33 16.81 -3.17
N GLU A 5 4.61 16.44 -3.04
CA GLU A 5 5.20 15.25 -3.66
C GLU A 5 4.26 14.08 -3.37
N GLN A 6 3.49 13.68 -4.38
CA GLN A 6 2.55 12.60 -4.23
C GLN A 6 3.40 11.33 -4.13
N PRO A 7 3.24 10.52 -3.06
CA PRO A 7 3.90 9.23 -3.01
C PRO A 7 3.58 8.47 -4.29
N SER A 8 4.54 7.73 -4.82
CA SER A 8 4.39 6.97 -6.07
C SER A 8 4.33 5.48 -5.74
N PHE A 9 3.60 4.69 -6.54
CA PHE A 9 3.49 3.25 -6.28
C PHE A 9 4.87 2.61 -6.29
N GLU A 10 5.69 2.87 -7.30
CA GLU A 10 6.96 2.17 -7.43
C GLU A 10 8.05 2.65 -6.46
N ARG A 11 8.04 3.93 -6.07
CA ARG A 11 9.06 4.50 -5.19
C ARG A 11 8.73 4.36 -3.72
N ASP A 12 7.48 4.62 -3.36
CA ASP A 12 7.12 4.79 -1.96
C ASP A 12 6.25 3.66 -1.45
N VAL A 13 5.40 3.04 -2.28
CA VAL A 13 4.47 1.98 -1.86
C VAL A 13 5.05 0.58 -2.05
N ARG A 14 5.67 0.30 -3.19
CA ARG A 14 6.27 -0.98 -3.55
C ARG A 14 7.33 -1.45 -2.55
N PRO A 15 8.25 -0.61 -2.03
CA PRO A 15 9.18 -1.07 -1.00
C PRO A 15 8.53 -1.29 0.38
N LEU A 16 7.30 -0.83 0.62
CA LEU A 16 6.55 -1.14 1.85
C LEU A 16 6.04 -2.57 1.83
N PHE A 17 5.63 -3.04 0.65
CA PHE A 17 5.23 -4.42 0.44
C PHE A 17 6.48 -5.31 0.36
N ARG A 18 6.73 -6.06 1.43
CA ARG A 18 7.84 -7.02 1.47
C ARG A 18 7.51 -8.19 0.56
N GLU A 19 8.54 -8.87 0.06
CA GLU A 19 8.36 -10.10 -0.72
C GLU A 19 7.54 -11.16 0.03
N LEU A 20 7.65 -11.21 1.37
CA LEU A 20 6.80 -12.09 2.20
C LEU A 20 5.32 -11.73 2.16
N ASP A 21 4.98 -10.44 2.16
CA ASP A 21 3.59 -10.00 2.06
C ASP A 21 3.03 -10.26 0.67
N VAL A 22 3.84 -9.99 -0.36
CA VAL A 22 3.51 -10.33 -1.75
C VAL A 22 3.30 -11.83 -1.90
N ASP A 23 4.19 -12.68 -1.40
CA ASP A 23 4.07 -14.14 -1.49
C ASP A 23 2.84 -14.64 -0.71
N SER A 24 2.67 -14.15 0.52
CA SER A 24 1.54 -14.47 1.39
C SER A 24 0.20 -13.97 0.89
N MET A 25 0.17 -13.03 -0.06
CA MET A 25 -1.06 -12.56 -0.69
C MET A 25 -1.16 -12.92 -2.16
N SER A 26 -0.11 -13.44 -2.80
CA SER A 26 -0.10 -13.75 -4.23
C SER A 26 -1.21 -14.72 -4.66
N TRP A 27 -1.72 -15.52 -3.72
CA TRP A 27 -2.86 -16.42 -3.92
C TRP A 27 -4.22 -15.71 -3.96
N LEU A 28 -4.32 -14.49 -3.42
CA LEU A 28 -5.54 -13.69 -3.29
C LEU A 28 -5.46 -12.37 -4.08
N LEU A 29 -4.35 -11.65 -3.97
CA LEU A 29 -4.09 -10.32 -4.52
C LEU A 29 -2.60 -10.15 -4.82
N ASP A 30 -2.26 -9.72 -6.03
CA ASP A 30 -0.88 -9.41 -6.37
C ASP A 30 -0.51 -7.99 -5.90
N LEU A 31 0.21 -7.90 -4.78
CA LEU A 31 0.65 -6.62 -4.19
C LEU A 31 1.73 -5.90 -5.00
N THR A 32 2.29 -6.54 -6.04
CA THR A 32 3.21 -5.88 -6.99
C THR A 32 2.47 -5.25 -8.16
N GLN A 33 1.21 -5.61 -8.36
CA GLN A 33 0.36 -5.06 -9.41
C GLN A 33 -0.36 -3.82 -8.90
N ARG A 34 0.04 -2.66 -9.41
CA ARG A 34 -0.61 -1.37 -9.10
C ARG A 34 -2.12 -1.43 -9.30
N ASP A 35 -2.60 -2.04 -10.39
CA ASP A 35 -4.02 -2.08 -10.73
C ASP A 35 -4.84 -2.85 -9.67
N GLN A 36 -4.33 -4.02 -9.27
CA GLN A 36 -4.88 -4.83 -8.18
C GLN A 36 -4.83 -4.07 -6.84
N VAL A 37 -3.68 -3.46 -6.52
CA VAL A 37 -3.52 -2.70 -5.29
C VAL A 37 -4.41 -1.46 -5.26
N ALA A 38 -4.59 -0.76 -6.39
CA ALA A 38 -5.45 0.41 -6.50
C ALA A 38 -6.93 0.04 -6.40
N GLU A 39 -7.35 -1.07 -7.01
CA GLU A 39 -8.72 -1.59 -6.91
C GLU A 39 -9.05 -2.00 -5.46
N HIS A 40 -8.08 -2.61 -4.75
CA HIS A 40 -8.24 -3.06 -3.37
C HIS A 40 -7.67 -2.10 -2.32
N ALA A 41 -7.26 -0.90 -2.72
CA ALA A 41 -6.53 0.06 -1.90
C ALA A 41 -7.26 0.41 -0.60
N ASP A 42 -8.56 0.68 -0.69
CA ASP A 42 -9.41 1.03 0.46
C ASP A 42 -9.53 -0.14 1.45
N SER A 43 -9.62 -1.36 0.93
CA SER A 43 -9.62 -2.58 1.76
C SER A 43 -8.27 -2.77 2.44
N ILE A 44 -7.16 -2.55 1.74
CA ILE A 44 -5.80 -2.64 2.30
C ILE A 44 -5.62 -1.60 3.42
N VAL A 45 -6.00 -0.34 3.19
CA VAL A 45 -5.96 0.71 4.24
C VAL A 45 -6.75 0.27 5.46
N THR A 46 -7.97 -0.25 5.27
CA THR A 46 -8.79 -0.75 6.38
C THR A 46 -8.11 -1.89 7.13
N GLN A 47 -7.50 -2.85 6.42
CA GLN A 47 -6.78 -3.97 7.03
C GLN A 47 -5.52 -3.53 7.81
N LEU A 48 -4.83 -2.51 7.30
CA LEU A 48 -3.70 -1.86 7.97
C LEU A 48 -4.16 -1.13 9.24
N GLU A 49 -5.27 -0.37 9.18
CA GLU A 49 -5.83 0.36 10.32
C GLU A 49 -6.31 -0.56 11.45
N ILE A 50 -6.87 -1.72 11.13
CA ILE A 50 -7.25 -2.72 12.14
C ILE A 50 -6.06 -3.58 12.62
N GLY A 51 -4.87 -3.39 12.05
CA GLY A 51 -3.64 -4.11 12.41
C GLY A 51 -3.64 -5.58 12.01
N SER A 52 -4.53 -6.00 11.10
CA SER A 52 -4.62 -7.38 10.62
C SER A 52 -3.74 -7.65 9.40
N MET A 53 -3.16 -6.60 8.81
CA MET A 53 -2.13 -6.66 7.78
C MET A 53 -1.00 -5.67 8.11
N PRO A 54 0.22 -5.89 7.58
CA PRO A 54 0.67 -7.07 6.84
C PRO A 54 0.91 -8.32 7.71
N CYS A 55 1.04 -9.49 7.05
CA CYS A 55 1.12 -10.80 7.70
C CYS A 55 2.46 -11.02 8.45
N ASP A 56 3.50 -10.28 8.05
CA ASP A 56 4.85 -10.33 8.63
C ASP A 56 5.09 -9.29 9.75
N GLY A 57 4.14 -8.37 9.96
CA GLY A 57 4.21 -7.35 11.01
C GLY A 57 3.62 -6.02 10.56
N SER A 58 2.80 -5.43 11.44
CA SER A 58 2.08 -4.17 11.21
C SER A 58 3.01 -3.07 10.72
N TRP A 59 2.59 -2.35 9.68
CA TRP A 59 3.28 -1.14 9.23
C TRP A 59 3.23 -0.06 10.32
N ASP A 60 4.29 0.73 10.42
CA ASP A 60 4.28 1.94 11.22
C ASP A 60 3.21 2.92 10.71
N GLU A 61 2.68 3.75 11.62
CA GLU A 61 1.64 4.74 11.33
C GLU A 61 2.03 5.66 10.16
N GLU A 62 3.33 5.95 10.01
CA GLU A 62 3.88 6.77 8.93
C GLU A 62 3.77 6.08 7.56
N GLN A 63 3.96 4.76 7.50
CA GLN A 63 3.81 3.98 6.27
C GLN A 63 2.35 3.81 5.88
N VAL A 64 1.46 3.60 6.87
CA VAL A 64 0.01 3.58 6.64
C VAL A 64 -0.49 4.95 6.16
N ALA A 65 0.00 6.03 6.75
CA ALA A 65 -0.33 7.39 6.32
C ALA A 65 0.15 7.68 4.89
N LEU A 66 1.35 7.23 4.53
CA LEU A 66 1.90 7.38 3.19
C LEU A 66 1.09 6.60 2.14
N PHE A 67 0.73 5.35 2.44
CA PHE A 67 -0.13 4.55 1.57
C PHE A 67 -1.52 5.19 1.44
N ARG A 68 -2.12 5.63 2.53
CA ARG A 68 -3.40 6.33 2.51
C ARG A 68 -3.35 7.61 1.67
N GLN A 69 -2.24 8.35 1.72
CA GLN A 69 -2.02 9.53 0.90
C GLN A 69 -1.90 9.19 -0.59
N TRP A 70 -1.24 8.08 -0.93
CA TRP A 70 -1.17 7.56 -2.31
C TRP A 70 -2.55 7.18 -2.85
N VAL A 71 -3.35 6.47 -2.05
CA VAL A 71 -4.73 6.11 -2.40
C VAL A 71 -5.59 7.35 -2.59
N ALA A 72 -5.52 8.30 -1.66
CA ALA A 72 -6.26 9.56 -1.72
C ALA A 72 -5.85 10.44 -2.92
N ALA A 73 -4.61 10.32 -3.39
CA ALA A 73 -4.10 10.99 -4.58
C ALA A 73 -4.59 10.35 -5.90
N GLY A 74 -5.29 9.21 -5.84
CA GLY A 74 -5.80 8.50 -7.01
C GLY A 74 -4.83 7.46 -7.57
N CYS A 75 -3.95 6.92 -6.73
CA CYS A 75 -3.01 5.84 -7.07
C CYS A 75 -2.03 6.18 -8.22
N PRO A 76 -1.25 7.27 -8.12
CA PRO A 76 -0.23 7.63 -9.12
C PRO A 76 0.89 6.58 -9.23
N GLU A 77 1.49 6.43 -10.42
CA GLU A 77 2.59 5.49 -10.69
C GLU A 77 3.87 5.84 -9.95
#